data_AF-A0A3A8KF50-F1
#
_entry.id   AF-A0A3A8KF50-F1
#
_cell.length_a   1.000
_cell.length_b   1.000
_cell.length_c   1.000
_cell.angle_alpha   90.00
_cell.angle_beta   90.00
_cell.angle_gamma   90.00
#
_symmetry.space_group_name_H-M   'P 1'
#
loop_
_entity.id
_entity.type
_entity.pdbx_description
1 polymer ?
#
loop_
_entity_poly.entity_id
_entity_poly.type
_entity_poly.pdbx_seq_one_letter_code
_entity_poly.pdbx_strand_id
1 'polypeptide(L)'
;MTSRRPFPTLLTITALLLTSPLLASADEAVQRKEFIACMNRELTQINREFKISEAELKKLTVIVDKEISKDFHIKTTPAEQRKTAENIQAQAKKDIPELPTETINKMMKMLIVIPTAT
;
A
#
# COMPACT_ATOMS: atom_id res chain seq x y z
N MET A 1 31.48 32.27 66.61
CA MET A 1 31.30 30.81 66.69
C MET A 1 29.85 30.55 66.37
N THR A 2 29.41 29.92 65.26
CA THR A 2 29.75 28.66 64.57
C THR A 2 29.24 28.79 63.10
N SER A 3 30.00 28.46 62.04
CA SER A 3 30.09 27.14 61.34
C SER A 3 28.69 26.58 60.96
N ARG A 4 28.27 26.20 59.73
CA ARG A 4 28.86 25.52 58.56
C ARG A 4 27.91 25.75 57.35
N ARG A 5 28.37 26.21 56.17
CA ARG A 5 28.63 25.48 54.90
C ARG A 5 27.43 24.87 54.14
N PRO A 6 27.53 24.74 52.80
CA PRO A 6 26.48 24.98 51.81
C PRO A 6 25.79 23.70 51.34
N PHE A 7 24.59 23.83 50.76
CA PHE A 7 24.01 22.78 49.90
C PHE A 7 23.41 23.41 48.65
N PRO A 8 24.08 23.28 47.49
CA PRO A 8 23.52 23.57 46.19
C PRO A 8 22.88 22.27 45.66
N THR A 9 21.57 22.15 45.73
CA THR A 9 20.86 21.04 45.08
C THR A 9 19.57 21.55 44.50
N LEU A 10 19.68 22.15 43.31
CA LEU A 10 18.59 22.16 42.36
C LEU A 10 19.12 21.55 41.07
N LEU A 11 19.21 20.21 41.09
CA LEU A 11 19.16 19.38 39.90
C LEU A 11 17.86 19.73 39.17
N THR A 12 17.93 20.66 38.23
CA THR A 12 16.89 20.85 37.23
C THR A 12 16.93 19.63 36.33
N ILE A 13 16.07 18.67 36.65
CA ILE A 13 15.74 17.54 35.80
C ILE A 13 15.32 18.14 34.46
N THR A 14 16.19 18.04 33.46
CA THR A 14 15.83 18.23 32.07
C THR A 14 14.83 17.14 31.73
N ALA A 15 13.55 17.43 31.93
CA ALA A 15 12.45 16.67 31.38
C ALA A 15 12.54 16.82 29.87
N LEU A 16 13.35 15.96 29.25
CA LEU A 16 13.33 15.73 27.81
C LEU A 16 11.98 15.05 27.53
N LEU A 17 10.93 15.87 27.42
CA LEU A 17 9.68 15.47 26.79
C LEU A 17 10.02 15.14 25.33
N LEU A 18 10.39 13.88 25.11
CA LEU A 18 10.27 13.22 23.82
C LEU A 18 8.77 13.09 23.51
N THR A 19 8.13 14.21 23.20
CA THR A 19 6.90 14.20 22.41
C THR A 19 7.32 13.84 20.99
N SER A 20 7.44 12.55 20.72
CA SER A 20 7.66 12.01 19.39
C SER A 20 6.30 11.61 18.80
N PRO A 21 5.60 12.48 18.05
CA PRO A 21 4.46 12.05 17.27
C PRO A 21 4.97 11.45 15.96
N LEU A 22 5.71 10.33 15.98
CA LEU A 22 6.31 9.81 14.73
C LEU A 22 6.48 8.29 14.68
N LEU A 23 5.63 7.52 15.35
CA LEU A 23 5.66 6.04 15.28
C LEU A 23 4.51 5.42 14.46
N ALA A 24 3.52 6.20 14.02
CA ALA A 24 2.41 5.69 13.21
C ALA A 24 2.80 5.36 11.74
N SER A 25 3.90 5.94 11.23
CA SER A 25 4.23 5.89 9.79
C SER A 25 5.05 4.66 9.34
N ALA A 26 5.73 3.95 10.24
CA ALA A 26 6.60 2.83 9.86
C ALA A 26 5.81 1.54 9.64
N ASP A 27 4.81 1.28 10.50
CA ASP A 27 3.98 0.08 10.45
C ASP A 27 3.10 0.04 9.19
N GLU A 28 2.49 1.17 8.83
CA GLU A 28 1.70 1.31 7.60
C GLU A 28 2.54 1.09 6.33
N ALA A 29 3.81 1.50 6.34
CA ALA A 29 4.71 1.31 5.20
C ALA A 29 5.11 -0.17 5.03
N VAL A 30 5.26 -0.92 6.12
CA VAL A 30 5.52 -2.37 6.09
C VAL A 30 4.29 -3.12 5.58
N GLN A 31 3.12 -2.83 6.16
CA GLN A 31 1.86 -3.45 5.74
C GLN A 31 1.54 -3.17 4.27
N ARG A 32 1.84 -1.96 3.77
CA ARG A 32 1.70 -1.62 2.35
C ARG A 32 2.57 -2.50 1.46
N LYS A 33 3.84 -2.70 1.84
CA LYS A 33 4.77 -3.55 1.07
C LYS A 33 4.31 -5.00 1.04
N GLU A 34 3.85 -5.52 2.17
CA GLU A 34 3.31 -6.88 2.27
C GLU A 34 2.04 -7.05 1.42
N PHE A 35 1.14 -6.07 1.45
CA PHE A 35 -0.06 -6.07 0.62
C PHE A 35 0.26 -6.05 -0.87
N ILE A 36 1.19 -5.18 -1.31
CA ILE A 36 1.65 -5.12 -2.70
C ILE A 36 2.27 -6.47 -3.11
N ALA A 37 3.12 -7.06 -2.26
CA ALA A 37 3.71 -8.37 -2.54
C ALA A 37 2.64 -9.47 -2.68
N CYS A 38 1.59 -9.44 -1.85
CA CYS A 38 0.44 -10.34 -1.96
C CYS A 38 -0.27 -10.17 -3.31
N MET A 39 -0.62 -8.93 -3.68
CA MET A 39 -1.29 -8.61 -4.93
C MET A 39 -0.48 -9.04 -6.16
N ASN A 40 0.84 -8.87 -6.12
CA ASN A 40 1.72 -9.29 -7.21
C ASN A 40 1.81 -10.81 -7.35
N ARG A 41 1.77 -11.54 -6.23
CA ARG A 41 1.68 -12.99 -6.24
C ARG A 41 0.34 -13.46 -6.82
N GLU A 42 -0.77 -12.86 -6.39
CA GLU A 42 -2.11 -13.17 -6.91
C GLU A 42 -2.22 -12.87 -8.41
N LEU A 43 -1.71 -11.73 -8.86
CA LEU A 43 -1.70 -11.36 -10.28
C LEU A 43 -0.90 -12.38 -11.12
N THR A 44 0.23 -12.87 -10.59
CA THR A 44 1.02 -13.93 -11.23
C THR A 44 0.25 -15.26 -11.28
N GLN A 45 -0.50 -15.58 -10.23
CA GLN A 45 -1.33 -16.78 -10.17
C GLN A 45 -2.49 -16.70 -11.16
N ILE A 46 -3.21 -15.57 -11.21
CA ILE A 46 -4.27 -15.28 -12.18
C ILE A 46 -3.72 -15.39 -13.60
N ASN A 47 -2.50 -14.90 -13.86
CA ASN A 47 -1.92 -15.01 -15.19
C ASN A 47 -1.66 -16.45 -15.67
N ARG A 48 -1.68 -17.46 -14.79
CA ARG A 48 -1.62 -18.87 -15.24
C ARG A 48 -2.84 -19.26 -16.07
N GLU A 49 -3.98 -18.61 -15.85
CA GLU A 49 -5.21 -18.79 -16.61
C GLU A 49 -5.20 -17.97 -17.90
N PHE A 50 -4.88 -16.68 -17.82
CA PHE A 50 -4.96 -15.75 -18.96
C PHE A 50 -3.75 -15.81 -19.90
N LYS A 51 -2.60 -16.26 -19.39
CA LYS A 51 -1.35 -16.50 -20.14
C LYS A 51 -0.93 -15.31 -21.01
N ILE A 52 -1.06 -14.10 -20.47
CA ILE A 52 -0.54 -12.89 -21.12
C ILE A 52 1.00 -12.96 -21.12
N SER A 53 1.64 -12.29 -22.06
CA SER A 53 3.10 -12.34 -22.17
C SER A 53 3.78 -11.79 -20.93
N GLU A 54 5.02 -12.21 -20.68
CA GLU A 54 5.79 -11.71 -19.53
C GLU A 54 5.96 -10.19 -19.56
N ALA A 55 6.14 -9.62 -20.76
CA ALA A 55 6.24 -8.17 -20.95
C ALA A 55 4.94 -7.44 -20.57
N GLU A 56 3.79 -7.97 -20.97
CA GLU A 56 2.47 -7.43 -20.61
C GLU A 56 2.19 -7.59 -19.12
N LEU A 57 2.50 -8.76 -18.54
CA LEU A 57 2.36 -9.01 -17.11
C LEU A 57 3.19 -8.02 -16.32
N LYS A 58 4.47 -7.82 -16.67
CA LYS A 58 5.34 -6.87 -16.00
C LYS A 58 4.79 -5.43 -16.06
N LYS A 59 4.27 -5.01 -17.21
CA LYS A 59 3.64 -3.68 -17.33
C LYS A 59 2.37 -3.58 -16.48
N LEU A 60 1.53 -4.62 -16.50
CA LEU A 60 0.29 -4.65 -15.72
C LEU A 60 0.58 -4.61 -14.22
N THR A 61 1.57 -5.36 -13.75
CA THR A 61 2.08 -5.31 -12.36
C THR A 61 2.48 -3.90 -11.97
N VAL A 62 3.27 -3.19 -12.80
CA VAL A 62 3.70 -1.82 -12.50
C VAL A 62 2.50 -0.86 -12.40
N ILE A 63 1.48 -1.03 -13.23
CA ILE A 63 0.26 -0.21 -13.19
C ILE A 63 -0.51 -0.48 -11.90
N VAL A 64 -0.70 -1.75 -11.55
CA VAL A 64 -1.39 -2.18 -10.33
C VAL A 64 -0.67 -1.65 -9.08
N ASP A 65 0.65 -1.85 -8.99
CA ASP A 65 1.49 -1.35 -7.89
C ASP A 65 1.35 0.16 -7.72
N LYS A 66 1.41 0.89 -8.83
CA LYS A 66 1.31 2.36 -8.82
C LYS A 66 -0.06 2.82 -8.36
N GLU A 67 -1.13 2.13 -8.73
CA GLU A 67 -2.48 2.51 -8.34
C GLU A 67 -2.76 2.19 -6.86
N ILE A 68 -2.39 0.99 -6.41
CA ILE A 68 -2.54 0.56 -5.02
C ILE A 68 -1.68 1.42 -4.08
N SER A 69 -0.52 1.89 -4.54
CA SER A 69 0.36 2.74 -3.73
C SER A 69 -0.18 4.16 -3.49
N LYS A 70 -1.09 4.66 -4.35
CA LYS A 70 -1.69 6.00 -4.20
C LYS A 70 -2.67 6.05 -3.05
N ASP A 71 -3.62 5.11 -3.06
CA ASP A 71 -4.75 5.05 -2.14
C ASP A 71 -4.65 3.78 -1.27
N PHE A 72 -3.48 3.53 -0.66
CA PHE A 72 -3.31 2.39 0.23
C PHE A 72 -4.13 2.59 1.50
N HIS A 73 -5.31 1.99 1.52
CA HIS A 73 -6.13 1.81 2.70
C HIS A 73 -6.31 0.31 2.94
N ILE A 74 -5.92 -0.16 4.13
CA ILE A 74 -6.10 -1.55 4.56
C ILE A 74 -7.58 -1.97 4.47
N LYS A 75 -8.49 -1.00 4.53
CA LYS A 75 -9.94 -1.17 4.36
C LYS A 75 -10.41 -0.30 3.21
N THR A 76 -10.51 -0.86 2.01
CA THR A 76 -11.13 -0.20 0.86
C THR A 76 -12.61 -0.54 0.79
N THR A 77 -13.45 0.45 0.53
CA THR A 77 -14.87 0.25 0.18
C THR A 77 -15.02 -0.35 -1.22
N PRO A 78 -16.16 -0.99 -1.55
CA PRO A 78 -16.42 -1.47 -2.91
C PRO A 78 -16.35 -0.37 -3.98
N ALA A 79 -16.70 0.87 -3.63
CA ALA A 79 -16.62 2.02 -4.53
C ALA A 79 -15.16 2.39 -4.85
N GLU A 80 -14.29 2.38 -3.84
CA GLU A 80 -12.85 2.63 -4.01
C GLU A 80 -12.18 1.49 -4.79
N GLN A 81 -12.53 0.24 -4.49
CA GLN A 81 -12.07 -0.92 -5.26
C GLN A 81 -12.43 -0.82 -6.74
N ARG A 82 -13.68 -0.42 -7.03
CA ARG A 82 -14.14 -0.19 -8.40
C ARG A 82 -13.37 0.93 -9.08
N LYS A 83 -13.16 2.05 -8.38
CA LYS A 83 -12.38 3.19 -8.91
C LYS A 83 -10.94 2.77 -9.22
N THR A 84 -10.30 2.00 -8.34
CA THR A 84 -8.96 1.44 -8.56
C THR A 84 -8.93 0.55 -9.81
N ALA A 85 -9.91 -0.34 -9.98
CA ALA A 85 -10.02 -1.18 -11.16
C ALA A 85 -10.21 -0.36 -12.46
N GLU A 86 -11.05 0.67 -12.42
CA GLU A 86 -11.29 1.58 -13.54
C GLU A 86 -10.02 2.36 -13.91
N ASN A 87 -9.27 2.83 -12.93
CA ASN A 87 -7.99 3.53 -13.13
C ASN A 87 -6.93 2.61 -13.74
N ILE A 88 -6.80 1.37 -13.24
CA ILE A 88 -5.90 0.37 -13.81
C ILE A 88 -6.27 0.07 -15.26
N GLN A 89 -7.55 -0.13 -15.56
CA GLN A 89 -8.02 -0.37 -16.93
C GLN A 89 -7.69 0.81 -17.86
N ALA A 90 -7.96 2.04 -17.41
CA ALA A 90 -7.71 3.24 -18.20
C ALA A 90 -6.21 3.43 -18.50
N GLN A 91 -5.33 3.09 -17.54
CA GLN A 91 -3.88 3.16 -17.75
C GLN A 91 -3.38 1.99 -18.62
N ALA A 92 -3.88 0.78 -18.41
CA ALA A 92 -3.49 -0.39 -19.19
C ALA A 92 -3.84 -0.23 -20.68
N LYS A 93 -4.98 0.39 -21.00
CA LYS A 93 -5.33 0.74 -22.39
C LYS A 93 -4.31 1.65 -23.08
N LYS A 94 -3.59 2.47 -22.31
CA LYS A 94 -2.56 3.38 -22.83
C LYS A 94 -1.20 2.68 -22.97
N ASP A 95 -0.81 1.92 -21.96
CA ASP A 95 0.55 1.38 -21.85
C ASP A 95 0.70 -0.03 -22.45
N ILE A 96 -0.43 -0.74 -22.60
CA ILE A 96 -0.55 -2.11 -23.10
C ILE A 96 -1.74 -2.23 -24.06
N PRO A 97 -1.75 -1.47 -25.18
CA PRO A 97 -2.91 -1.43 -26.09
C PRO A 97 -3.22 -2.76 -26.78
N GLU A 98 -2.24 -3.68 -26.81
CA GLU A 98 -2.37 -5.01 -27.42
C GLU A 98 -3.18 -5.97 -26.55
N LEU A 99 -3.26 -5.72 -25.23
CA LEU A 99 -3.96 -6.58 -24.31
C LEU A 99 -5.47 -6.28 -24.35
N PRO A 100 -6.34 -7.28 -24.61
CA PRO A 100 -7.77 -7.05 -24.66
C PRO A 100 -8.28 -6.45 -23.34
N THR A 101 -9.10 -5.39 -23.45
CA THR A 101 -9.72 -4.75 -22.28
C THR A 101 -10.53 -5.74 -21.45
N GLU A 102 -11.14 -6.74 -22.09
CA GLU A 102 -11.87 -7.80 -21.40
C GLU A 102 -10.96 -8.66 -20.52
N THR A 103 -9.76 -9.00 -21.00
CA THR A 103 -8.75 -9.75 -20.23
C THR A 103 -8.34 -8.96 -18.99
N ILE A 104 -8.02 -7.68 -19.15
CA ILE A 104 -7.68 -6.78 -18.03
C ILE A 104 -8.82 -6.75 -17.01
N ASN A 105 -10.06 -6.62 -17.46
CA ASN A 105 -11.23 -6.58 -16.57
C ASN A 105 -11.42 -7.87 -15.79
N LYS A 106 -11.27 -9.03 -16.44
CA LYS A 106 -11.40 -10.33 -15.77
C LYS A 106 -10.30 -10.52 -14.73
N MET A 107 -9.06 -10.20 -15.09
CA MET A 107 -7.94 -10.26 -14.15
C MET A 107 -8.17 -9.34 -12.94
N MET A 108 -8.64 -8.11 -13.14
CA MET A 108 -8.92 -7.17 -12.05
C MET A 108 -10.09 -7.62 -11.17
N LYS A 109 -11.14 -8.22 -11.73
CA LYS A 109 -12.25 -8.79 -10.94
C LYS A 109 -11.81 -9.96 -10.04
N MET A 110 -10.84 -10.74 -10.49
CA MET A 110 -10.29 -11.86 -9.71
C MET A 110 -9.31 -11.37 -8.64
N LEU A 111 -8.54 -10.32 -8.96
CA LEU A 111 -7.52 -9.76 -8.07
C LEU A 111 -8.13 -8.88 -6.97
N ILE A 112 -8.98 -7.95 -7.36
CA ILE A 112 -9.71 -7.07 -6.45
C ILE A 112 -11.01 -7.80 -6.17
N VAL A 113 -10.99 -8.71 -5.19
CA VAL A 113 -12.18 -9.38 -4.70
C VAL A 113 -13.16 -8.28 -4.29
N ILE A 114 -14.10 -7.95 -5.17
CA ILE A 114 -15.33 -7.29 -4.79
C ILE A 114 -16.02 -8.36 -3.97
N PRO A 115 -16.19 -8.20 -2.64
CA PRO A 115 -17.08 -9.09 -1.92
C PRO A 115 -18.47 -8.81 -2.51
N THR A 116 -18.89 -9.63 -3.47
CA THR A 116 -20.30 -9.75 -3.79
C THR A 116 -20.91 -10.33 -2.52
N ALA A 117 -21.50 -9.45 -1.73
CA ALA A 117 -22.31 -9.81 -0.58
C ALA A 117 -23.28 -10.92 -1.03
N THR A 118 -23.09 -12.10 -0.48
CA THR A 118 -24.08 -13.18 -0.48
C THR A 118 -25.24 -12.82 0.42
#